data_AF-A0A966QNX8-F1
#
_entry.id   AF-A0A966QNX8-F1
#
_cell.length_a   1.000
_cell.length_b   1.000
_cell.length_c   1.000
_cell.angle_alpha   90.00
_cell.angle_beta   90.00
_cell.angle_gamma   90.00
#
_symmetry.space_group_name_H-M   'P 1'
#
loop_
_entity.id
_entity.type
_entity.pdbx_description
1 polymer ?
#
loop_
_entity_poly.entity_id
_entity_poly.type
_entity_poly.pdbx_seq_one_letter_code
_entity_poly.pdbx_strand_id
1 'polypeptide(L)' 'MKLVLVQLKTELRMLLRNGEQLLLILGIPVFLLVFFGTIDVLPTGSGDPLSFLVPGILAVSVMSTSMV' A
#
# COMPACT_ATOMS: atom_id res chain seq x y z
N MET A 1 -23.03 15.87 -2.12
CA MET A 1 -21.59 15.66 -2.42
C MET A 1 -20.63 16.46 -1.53
N LYS A 2 -20.90 17.73 -1.16
CA LYS A 2 -20.01 18.52 -0.28
C LYS A 2 -19.70 17.86 1.08
N LEU A 3 -20.69 17.18 1.67
CA LEU A 3 -20.53 16.50 2.97
C LEU A 3 -19.49 15.38 2.91
N VAL A 4 -19.55 14.53 1.87
CA VAL A 4 -18.62 13.39 1.67
C VAL A 4 -17.18 13.89 1.48
N LEU A 5 -16.98 14.98 0.73
CA LEU A 5 -15.65 15.59 0.57
C LEU A 5 -15.09 16.14 1.89
N VAL A 6 -15.93 16.74 2.72
CA VAL A 6 -15.52 17.26 4.03
C VAL A 6 -15.19 16.11 4.98
N GLN A 7 -15.99 15.03 4.96
CA GLN A 7 -15.74 13.82 5.75
C GLN A 7 -14.43 13.14 5.31
N LEU A 8 -14.27 12.88 4.01
CA LEU A 8 -13.05 12.30 3.45
C LEU A 8 -11.82 13.10 3.85
N LYS A 9 -11.84 14.43 3.72
CA LYS A 9 -10.70 15.29 4.07
C LYS A 9 -10.36 15.22 5.57
N THR A 10 -11.37 15.09 6.41
CA THR A 10 -11.19 15.01 7.86
C THR A 10 -10.60 13.66 8.25
N GLU A 11 -11.12 12.57 7.70
CA GLU A 11 -10.60 11.21 7.89
C GLU A 11 -9.17 11.06 7.35
N LEU A 12 -8.90 11.56 6.14
CA LEU A 12 -7.53 11.55 5.59
C LEU A 12 -6.55 12.29 6.50
N ARG A 13 -6.97 13.45 7.04
CA ARG A 13 -6.12 14.22 7.96
C ARG A 13 -5.90 13.49 9.28
N MET A 14 -6.90 12.76 9.78
CA MET A 14 -6.75 11.94 10.98
C MET A 14 -5.80 10.77 10.74
N LEU A 15 -5.94 10.06 9.62
CA LEU A 15 -5.02 8.98 9.20
C LEU A 15 -3.58 9.50 9.08
N LEU A 16 -3.37 10.64 8.45
CA LEU A 16 -2.03 11.24 8.30
C LEU A 16 -1.39 11.67 9.64
N ARG A 17 -2.20 11.94 10.67
CA ARG A 17 -1.70 12.28 12.02
C ARG A 17 -1.42 11.04 12.86
N ASN A 18 -2.00 9.89 12.51
CA ASN A 18 -1.71 8.62 13.16
C ASN A 18 -0.60 7.89 12.39
N GLY A 19 0.65 8.25 12.70
CA GLY A 19 1.83 7.72 12.02
C GLY A 19 1.96 6.19 12.11
N GLU A 20 1.54 5.59 13.22
CA GLU A 20 1.56 4.12 13.39
C GLU A 20 0.61 3.43 12.40
N GLN A 21 -0.64 3.89 12.33
CA GLN A 21 -1.60 3.33 11.39
C GLN A 21 -1.22 3.61 9.94
N LEU A 22 -0.64 4.78 9.64
CA LEU A 22 -0.10 5.09 8.33
C LEU A 22 1.07 4.16 7.95
N LEU A 23 1.95 3.85 8.90
CA LEU A 23 3.05 2.91 8.72
C LEU A 23 2.53 1.48 8.47
N LEU A 24 1.46 1.08 9.16
CA LEU A 24 0.86 -0.24 8.93
C LEU A 24 0.20 -0.33 7.55
N ILE A 25 -0.57 0.70 7.15
CA ILE A 25 -1.33 0.69 5.90
C ILE A 25 -0.42 0.85 4.67
N LEU A 26 0.58 1.74 4.71
CA LEU A 26 1.45 2.03 3.56
C LEU A 26 2.89 1.57 3.75
N GLY A 27 3.42 1.61 4.98
CA GLY A 27 4.79 1.20 5.25
C GLY A 27 5.02 -0.28 5.00
N ILE A 28 4.10 -1.16 5.42
CA ILE A 28 4.23 -2.62 5.17
C ILE A 28 4.23 -2.93 3.66
N PRO A 29 3.25 -2.48 2.84
CA PRO A 29 3.26 -2.74 1.40
C PRO A 29 4.49 -2.19 0.68
N VAL A 30 4.92 -0.97 1.02
CA VAL A 30 6.11 -0.34 0.43
C VAL A 30 7.36 -1.14 0.81
N PHE A 31 7.46 -1.57 2.06
CA PHE A 31 8.57 -2.41 2.53
C PHE A 31 8.62 -3.73 1.77
N LEU A 32 7.48 -4.40 1.58
CA LEU A 32 7.41 -5.64 0.79
C LEU A 32 7.83 -5.41 -0.66
N LEU A 33 7.40 -4.32 -1.30
CA LEU A 33 7.80 -3.98 -2.66
C LEU A 33 9.30 -3.73 -2.78
N VAL A 34 9.88 -2.96 -1.86
CA VAL A 34 11.33 -2.71 -1.85
C VAL A 34 12.11 -4.00 -1.58
N PHE A 35 11.67 -4.79 -0.60
CA PHE A 35 12.33 -6.04 -0.23
C PHE A 35 12.35 -7.05 -1.38
N PHE A 36 11.18 -7.36 -1.94
CA PHE A 36 11.06 -8.33 -3.03
C PHE A 36 11.47 -7.76 -4.41
N GLY A 37 11.51 -6.44 -4.58
CA GLY A 37 12.08 -5.81 -5.77
C GLY A 37 13.61 -5.75 -5.74
N THR A 38 14.23 -5.72 -4.57
CA THR A 38 15.70 -5.65 -4.41
C THR A 38 16.33 -7.03 -4.27
N ILE A 39 15.64 -7.98 -3.63
CA ILE A 39 16.14 -9.34 -3.48
C ILE A 39 15.56 -10.18 -4.60
N ASP A 40 16.45 -10.83 -5.36
CA ASP A 40 16.14 -11.71 -6.49
C ASP A 40 15.58 -13.07 -6.00
N VAL A 41 14.51 -13.03 -5.20
CA VAL A 41 13.84 -14.21 -4.62
C VAL A 41 12.78 -14.78 -5.56
N LEU A 42 12.25 -13.97 -6.48
CA LEU A 42 11.23 -14.41 -7.41
C LEU A 42 11.87 -14.98 -8.67
N PRO A 43 11.37 -16.11 -9.20
CA PRO A 43 11.80 -16.65 -10.49
C PRO A 43 11.17 -15.82 -11.62
N THR A 44 11.52 -14.53 -11.73
CA THR A 44 11.02 -13.62 -12.78
C THR A 44 11.78 -13.77 -14.10
N GLY A 45 12.79 -14.65 -14.15
CA GLY A 45 13.62 -14.83 -15.34
C GLY A 45 14.37 -13.55 -15.68
N SER A 46 14.16 -13.00 -16.88
CA SER A 46 14.77 -11.76 -17.37
C SER A 46 13.86 -10.52 -17.28
N GLY A 47 12.69 -10.63 -16.66
CA GLY A 47 11.74 -9.52 -16.50
C GLY A 47 11.96 -8.74 -15.19
N ASP A 48 11.57 -7.46 -15.18
CA ASP A 48 11.56 -6.61 -13.99
C ASP A 48 10.59 -7.18 -12.93
N PRO A 49 11.07 -7.62 -11.74
CA PRO A 49 10.22 -8.14 -10.67
C PRO A 49 9.08 -7.19 -10.29
N LEU A 50 9.29 -5.88 -10.36
CA LEU A 50 8.29 -4.88 -9.99
C LEU A 50 7.04 -4.95 -10.87
N SER A 51 7.18 -5.37 -12.13
CA SER A 51 6.05 -5.48 -13.06
C SER A 51 5.00 -6.52 -12.62
N PHE A 52 5.42 -7.53 -11.86
CA PHE A 52 4.53 -8.54 -11.27
C PHE A 52 4.09 -8.18 -9.85
N LEU A 53 5.02 -7.68 -9.03
CA LEU A 53 4.78 -7.44 -7.61
C LEU A 53 3.91 -6.22 -7.32
N VAL A 54 4.09 -5.11 -8.05
CA VAL A 54 3.35 -3.86 -7.82
C VAL A 54 1.82 -4.08 -7.89
N PRO A 55 1.24 -4.64 -8.97
CA PRO A 55 -0.21 -4.83 -9.03
C PRO A 55 -0.72 -5.83 -7.97
N GLY A 56 0.03 -6.89 -7.67
CA GLY A 56 -0.36 -7.89 -6.68
C GLY A 56 -0.37 -7.33 -5.25
N ILE A 57 0.69 -6.65 -4.84
CA ILE A 57 0.79 -6.06 -3.50
C ILE A 57 -0.25 -4.94 -3.33
N LEU A 58 -0.47 -4.09 -4.34
CA LEU A 58 -1.51 -3.06 -4.28
C LEU A 58 -2.91 -3.66 -4.12
N ALA A 59 -3.23 -4.74 -4.86
CA ALA A 59 -4.52 -5.41 -4.72
C ALA A 59 -4.75 -5.93 -3.29
N VAL A 60 -3.77 -6.63 -2.72
CA VAL A 60 -3.85 -7.15 -1.34
C VAL A 60 -3.96 -6.01 -0.33
N SER A 61 -3.20 -4.93 -0.53
CA SER A 61 -3.21 -3.75 0.36
C SER A 61 -4.58 -3.07 0.39
N VAL A 62 -5.22 -2.92 -0.77
CA VAL A 62 -6.58 -2.35 -0.87
C VAL A 62 -7.61 -3.27 -0.21
N MET A 63 -7.53 -4.58 -0.46
CA MET A 63 -8.44 -5.55 0.15
C MET A 63 -8.32 -5.54 1.68
N SER A 64 -7.08 -5.57 2.20
CA SER A 64 -6.81 -5.54 3.64
C SER A 64 -7.29 -4.24 4.29
N THR A 65 -7.06 -3.09 3.67
CA THR A 65 -7.49 -1.78 4.21
C THR A 65 -9.01 -1.63 4.20
N SER A 66 -9.72 -2.34 3.32
CA SER A 66 -11.18 -2.33 3.28
C SER A 66 -11.83 -3.17 4.39
N MET A 67 -11.07 -4.01 5.09
CA MET A 67 -11.55 -4.89 6.16
C MET A 67 -11.37 -4.28 7.56
N VAL A 68 -10.73 -3.11 7.66
CA VAL A 68 -10.43 -2.39 8.91
C VAL A 68 -11.05 -1.00 8.89
#